data_AF-A0A0C2H8C3-F1
#
_entry.id   AF-A0A0C2H8C3-F1
#
_cell.length_a   1.000
_cell.length_b   1.000
_cell.length_c   1.000
_cell.angle_alpha   90.00
_cell.angle_beta   90.00
_cell.angle_gamma   90.00
#
_symmetry.space_group_name_H-M   'P 1'
#
loop_
_entity.id
_entity.type
_entity.pdbx_description
1 polymer ?
#
loop_
_entity_poly.entity_id
_entity_poly.type
_entity_poly.pdbx_seq_one_letter_code
_entity_poly.pdbx_strand_id
1 'polypeptide(L)'
;MTSSHFQYTAWPDHGVPDHPTPFLIFLKRVKTLNPPDAGPIISHCSAGIGRTGAFIVVDCMLERLRYENTVDIFGCVTSLRSQRSYMVQVRHWCVRIACAGENVVVSD
;
A
#
# COMPACT_ATOMS: atom_id res chain seq x y z
N MET A 1 14.01 15.04 -17.42
CA MET A 1 12.90 14.32 -16.76
C MET A 1 13.46 13.01 -16.23
N THR A 2 13.54 12.85 -14.90
CA THR A 2 14.12 11.66 -14.26
C THR A 2 13.00 10.81 -13.69
N SER A 3 12.92 9.54 -14.08
CA SER A 3 11.99 8.55 -13.51
C SER A 3 12.73 7.64 -12.54
N SER A 4 12.21 7.48 -11.33
CA SER A 4 12.76 6.56 -10.33
C SER A 4 11.92 5.28 -10.26
N HIS A 5 12.58 4.12 -10.26
CA HIS A 5 11.93 2.81 -10.12
C HIS A 5 12.27 2.20 -8.76
N PHE A 6 11.24 1.75 -8.04
CA PHE A 6 11.37 1.14 -6.71
C PHE A 6 10.86 -0.29 -6.76
N GLN A 7 11.73 -1.25 -6.43
CA GLN A 7 11.37 -2.66 -6.41
C GLN A 7 11.37 -3.20 -4.97
N TYR A 8 10.23 -3.73 -4.55
CA TYR A 8 10.14 -4.48 -3.30
C TYR A 8 10.41 -5.97 -3.56
N THR A 9 11.56 -6.46 -3.11
CA THR A 9 12.06 -7.81 -3.39
C THR A 9 11.77 -8.82 -2.29
N ALA A 10 11.32 -8.37 -1.11
CA ALA A 10 11.07 -9.23 0.04
C ALA A 10 9.63 -9.80 0.09
N TRP A 11 8.87 -9.71 -0.99
CA TRP A 11 7.54 -10.32 -1.06
C TRP A 11 7.68 -11.82 -1.36
N PRO A 12 7.11 -12.73 -0.54
CA PRO A 12 7.25 -14.16 -0.75
C PRO A 12 6.47 -14.66 -1.99
N ASP A 13 6.95 -15.72 -2.63
CA ASP A 13 6.27 -16.30 -3.80
C ASP A 13 4.86 -16.80 -3.49
N HIS A 14 4.65 -17.30 -2.27
CA HIS A 14 3.35 -17.72 -1.76
C HIS A 14 2.93 -16.85 -0.57
N GLY A 15 1.70 -16.34 -0.64
CA GLY A 15 1.09 -15.58 0.45
C GLY A 15 1.61 -14.14 0.55
N VAL A 16 1.96 -13.75 1.77
CA VAL A 16 2.22 -12.36 2.17
C VAL A 16 3.36 -12.30 3.18
N PRO A 17 4.09 -11.18 3.30
CA PRO A 17 5.14 -11.04 4.31
C PRO A 17 4.62 -11.25 5.74
N ASP A 18 5.36 -12.02 6.54
CA ASP A 18 5.05 -12.30 7.95
C ASP A 18 5.08 -11.03 8.81
N HIS A 19 6.00 -10.14 8.52
CA HIS A 19 6.14 -8.84 9.18
C HIS A 19 5.89 -7.69 8.20
N PRO A 20 5.06 -6.70 8.57
CA PRO A 20 4.72 -5.61 7.67
C PRO A 20 5.81 -4.53 7.61
N THR A 21 6.72 -4.49 8.58
CA THR A 21 7.73 -3.44 8.75
C THR A 21 8.57 -3.18 7.49
N PRO A 22 9.15 -4.19 6.81
CA PRO A 22 9.93 -3.93 5.60
C PRO A 22 9.10 -3.31 4.48
N PHE A 23 7.83 -3.69 4.39
CA PHE A 23 6.90 -3.14 3.40
C PHE A 23 6.50 -1.70 3.73
N LEU A 24 6.25 -1.39 5.00
CA LEU A 24 5.95 -0.03 5.46
C LEU A 24 7.15 0.92 5.25
N ILE A 25 8.37 0.46 5.53
CA ILE A 25 9.60 1.23 5.24
C ILE A 25 9.74 1.49 3.74
N PHE A 26 9.49 0.48 2.91
CA PHE A 26 9.49 0.63 1.46
C PHE A 26 8.48 1.68 1.00
N LEU A 27 7.25 1.63 1.50
CA LEU A 27 6.19 2.58 1.17
C LEU A 27 6.56 4.00 1.61
N LYS A 28 7.05 4.19 2.84
CA LYS A 28 7.54 5.50 3.33
C LYS A 28 8.61 6.06 2.40
N ARG A 29 9.57 5.23 1.97
CA ARG A 29 10.64 5.63 1.04
C ARG A 29 10.11 6.05 -0.33
N VAL A 30 9.16 5.29 -0.90
CA VAL A 30 8.52 5.65 -2.17
C VAL A 30 7.83 7.00 -2.07
N LYS A 31 7.08 7.25 -0.99
CA LYS A 31 6.37 8.51 -0.79
C LYS A 31 7.31 9.70 -0.56
N THR A 32 8.37 9.53 0.24
CA THR A 32 9.37 10.58 0.49
C THR A 32 10.13 10.98 -0.77
N LEU A 33 10.38 10.04 -1.67
CA LEU A 33 11.13 10.29 -2.90
C LEU A 33 10.25 10.66 -4.10
N ASN A 34 8.92 10.62 -3.95
CA ASN A 34 7.99 11.06 -4.99
C ASN A 34 7.82 12.59 -4.91
N PRO A 35 8.22 13.35 -5.94
CA PRO A 35 8.06 14.80 -5.95
C PRO A 35 6.57 15.20 -5.84
N PRO A 36 6.24 16.30 -5.14
CA PRO A 36 4.85 16.75 -4.99
C PRO A 36 4.20 17.21 -6.31
N ASP A 37 5.01 17.57 -7.30
CA ASP A 37 4.61 17.96 -8.67
C ASP A 37 4.65 16.78 -9.65
N ALA A 38 4.95 15.57 -9.19
CA ALA A 38 4.93 14.37 -10.02
C ALA A 38 3.50 13.95 -10.38
N GLY A 39 3.36 13.29 -11.53
CA GLY A 39 2.12 12.60 -11.90
C GLY A 39 1.81 11.38 -11.02
N PRO A 40 0.76 10.62 -11.35
CA PRO A 40 0.38 9.43 -10.58
C PRO A 40 1.51 8.41 -10.48
N ILE A 41 1.71 7.84 -9.29
CA ILE A 41 2.66 6.74 -9.08
C ILE A 41 2.19 5.51 -9.85
N ILE A 42 3.07 4.94 -10.67
CA ILE A 42 2.82 3.68 -11.37
C ILE A 42 3.23 2.52 -10.46
N SER A 43 2.26 1.71 -10.04
CA SER A 43 2.49 0.49 -9.26
C SER A 43 2.15 -0.75 -10.08
N HIS A 44 3.06 -1.72 -10.15
CA HIS A 44 2.84 -2.97 -10.87
C HIS A 44 3.38 -4.18 -10.11
N CYS A 45 2.93 -5.37 -10.51
CA CYS A 45 3.48 -6.65 -10.07
C CYS A 45 3.57 -7.58 -11.28
N SER A 46 2.94 -8.75 -11.24
CA SER A 46 2.75 -9.61 -12.41
C SER A 46 1.43 -9.25 -13.12
N ALA A 47 0.29 -9.60 -12.54
CA ALA A 47 -1.04 -9.27 -13.10
C ALA A 47 -1.55 -7.85 -12.78
N GLY A 48 -0.84 -7.11 -11.91
CA GLY A 48 -1.23 -5.76 -11.52
C GLY A 48 -2.54 -5.67 -10.71
N ILE A 49 -2.85 -6.69 -9.91
CA ILE A 49 -4.09 -6.76 -9.10
C ILE A 49 -3.84 -7.14 -7.64
N GLY A 50 -2.92 -8.06 -7.36
CA GLY A 50 -2.65 -8.59 -6.02
C GLY A 50 -1.78 -7.65 -5.18
N ARG A 51 -0.45 -7.73 -5.35
CA ARG A 51 0.53 -6.89 -4.63
C ARG A 51 0.35 -5.39 -4.90
N THR A 52 -0.01 -5.06 -6.14
CA THR A 52 -0.37 -3.70 -6.54
C THR A 52 -1.55 -3.16 -5.74
N GLY A 53 -2.64 -3.94 -5.61
CA GLY A 53 -3.77 -3.52 -4.80
C GLY A 53 -3.41 -3.38 -3.32
N ALA A 54 -2.58 -4.29 -2.80
CA ALA A 54 -2.14 -4.22 -1.41
C ALA A 54 -1.29 -2.97 -1.13
N PHE A 55 -0.41 -2.59 -2.06
CA PHE A 55 0.34 -1.34 -2.00
C PHE A 55 -0.59 -0.11 -1.92
N ILE A 56 -1.57 -0.03 -2.83
CA ILE A 56 -2.49 1.11 -2.89
C ILE A 56 -3.36 1.18 -1.63
N VAL A 57 -3.94 0.06 -1.18
CA VAL A 57 -4.77 0.04 0.03
C VAL A 57 -3.99 0.47 1.26
N VAL A 58 -2.78 -0.05 1.47
CA VAL A 58 -1.98 0.34 2.64
C VAL A 58 -1.63 1.83 2.59
N ASP A 59 -1.25 2.36 1.43
CA ASP A 59 -0.99 3.80 1.26
C ASP A 59 -2.22 4.64 1.62
N CYS A 60 -3.39 4.31 1.05
CA CYS A 60 -4.64 5.00 1.35
C CYS A 60 -5.03 4.91 2.83
N MET A 61 -4.83 3.76 3.49
CA MET A 61 -5.15 3.60 4.90
C MET A 61 -4.22 4.39 5.81
N LEU A 62 -2.92 4.45 5.49
CA LEU A 62 -1.98 5.27 6.26
C LEU A 62 -2.29 6.76 6.13
N GLU A 63 -2.68 7.23 4.95
CA GLU A 63 -3.14 8.61 4.76
C GLU A 63 -4.42 8.90 5.55
N ARG A 64 -5.44 8.03 5.47
CA ARG A 64 -6.68 8.19 6.22
C ARG A 64 -6.48 8.12 7.73
N LEU A 65 -5.61 7.25 8.21
CA LEU A 65 -5.21 7.23 9.62
C LEU A 65 -4.58 8.56 10.05
N ARG A 66 -3.73 9.15 9.21
CA ARG A 66 -3.05 10.42 9.51
C ARG A 66 -4.00 11.62 9.60
N TYR A 67 -4.99 11.69 8.70
CA TYR A 67 -5.86 12.88 8.58
C TYR A 67 -7.24 12.72 9.22
N GLU A 68 -7.81 11.51 9.18
CA GLU A 68 -9.18 11.23 9.62
C GLU A 68 -9.22 10.38 10.90
N ASN A 69 -8.10 9.77 11.29
CA ASN A 69 -8.04 8.77 12.37
C ASN A 69 -9.07 7.64 12.19
N THR A 70 -9.31 7.24 10.93
CA THR A 70 -10.22 6.14 10.57
C THR A 70 -9.58 5.15 9.60
N VAL A 71 -10.05 3.90 9.66
CA VAL A 71 -9.65 2.81 8.76
C VAL A 71 -10.90 2.23 8.11
N ASP A 72 -10.94 2.25 6.79
CA ASP A 72 -11.98 1.58 6.02
C ASP A 72 -11.40 0.91 4.76
N ILE A 73 -10.91 -0.31 5.00
CA ILE A 73 -10.29 -1.16 3.99
C ILE A 73 -11.35 -1.68 3.01
N PHE A 74 -12.55 -1.99 3.51
CA PHE A 74 -13.61 -2.55 2.67
C PHE A 74 -14.11 -1.54 1.64
N GLY A 75 -14.35 -0.30 2.04
CA GLY A 75 -14.70 0.79 1.14
C GLY A 75 -13.56 1.11 0.17
N CYS A 76 -12.32 1.13 0.64
CA CYS A 76 -11.15 1.33 -0.22
C CYS A 76 -11.03 0.23 -1.29
N VAL A 77 -11.10 -1.05 -0.91
CA VAL A 77 -11.06 -2.19 -1.85
C VAL A 77 -12.24 -2.15 -2.81
N THR A 78 -13.44 -1.79 -2.35
CA THR A 78 -14.63 -1.65 -3.19
C THR A 78 -14.42 -0.58 -4.26
N SER A 79 -13.89 0.58 -3.88
CA SER A 79 -13.55 1.68 -4.81
C SER A 79 -12.44 1.28 -5.79
N LEU A 80 -11.41 0.55 -5.35
CA LEU A 80 -10.38 0.05 -6.27
C LEU A 80 -10.95 -0.95 -7.27
N ARG A 81 -11.89 -1.80 -6.84
CA ARG A 81 -12.53 -2.80 -7.71
C ARG A 81 -13.48 -2.19 -8.74
N SER A 82 -14.03 -1.00 -8.50
CA SER A 82 -14.80 -0.28 -9.52
C SER A 82 -13.92 0.36 -10.59
N GLN A 83 -12.64 0.61 -10.31
CA GLN A 83 -11.67 1.17 -11.25
C GLN A 83 -10.89 0.09 -12.01
N ARG A 84 -10.58 -1.04 -11.34
CA ARG A 84 -9.91 -2.19 -11.95
C ARG A 84 -10.42 -3.47 -11.32
N SER A 85 -10.95 -4.38 -12.13
CA SER A 85 -11.47 -5.66 -11.65
C SER A 85 -10.40 -6.46 -10.89
N TYR A 86 -10.82 -7.19 -9.86
CA TYR A 86 -10.00 -8.10 -9.05
C TYR A 86 -8.89 -7.46 -8.20
N MET A 87 -8.93 -6.14 -8.00
CA MET A 87 -8.01 -5.47 -7.08
C MET A 87 -8.07 -6.07 -5.67
N VAL A 88 -6.88 -6.33 -5.11
CA VAL A 88 -6.64 -6.98 -3.83
C VAL A 88 -7.14 -8.43 -3.79
N GLN A 89 -6.19 -9.36 -3.97
CA GLN A 89 -6.43 -10.80 -3.86
C GLN A 89 -6.25 -11.32 -2.42
N VAL A 90 -5.44 -10.64 -1.58
CA VAL A 90 -5.14 -11.09 -0.20
C VAL A 90 -5.66 -10.09 0.83
N ARG A 91 -6.97 -10.14 1.08
CA ARG A 91 -7.68 -9.18 1.95
C ARG A 91 -7.21 -9.22 3.41
N HIS A 92 -6.92 -10.40 3.95
CA HIS A 92 -6.56 -10.58 5.36
C HIS A 92 -5.29 -9.82 5.76
N TRP A 93 -4.29 -9.76 4.87
CA TRP A 93 -3.03 -9.08 5.18
C TRP A 93 -3.17 -7.56 5.25
N CYS A 94 -3.99 -6.97 4.38
CA CYS A 94 -4.24 -5.52 4.40
C CYS A 94 -4.89 -5.10 5.72
N VAL A 95 -5.80 -5.92 6.24
CA VAL A 95 -6.43 -5.72 7.57
C VAL A 95 -5.37 -5.71 8.66
N ARG A 96 -4.49 -6.71 8.67
CA ARG A 96 -3.44 -6.82 9.68
C ARG A 96 -2.48 -5.63 9.67
N ILE A 97 -2.20 -5.04 8.49
CA ILE A 97 -1.34 -3.87 8.38
C ILE A 97 -2.01 -2.59 8.85
N ALA A 98 -3.25 -2.33 8.44
CA ALA A 98 -3.92 -1.11 8.85
C ALA A 98 -4.11 -1.07 10.38
N CYS A 99 -4.46 -2.20 10.99
CA CYS A 99 -4.54 -2.32 12.45
C CYS A 99 -3.16 -2.19 13.13
N ALA A 100 -2.08 -2.69 12.50
CA ALA A 100 -0.73 -2.51 13.04
C ALA A 100 -0.16 -1.09 12.84
N GLY A 101 -0.70 -0.35 11.87
CA GLY A 101 -0.30 1.01 11.52
C GLY A 101 -0.54 2.02 12.64
N GLU A 102 -1.50 1.77 13.53
CA GLU A 102 -1.73 2.60 14.73
C GLU A 102 -0.45 2.76 15.58
N ASN A 103 0.41 1.74 15.66
CA ASN A 103 1.67 1.84 16.41
C ASN A 103 2.79 2.56 15.63
N VAL A 104 2.71 2.65 14.30
CA VAL A 104 3.75 3.26 13.45
C VAL A 104 3.51 4.75 13.23
N VAL A 105 2.25 5.19 13.16
CA VAL A 105 1.89 6.61 12.93
C VAL A 105 1.97 7.43 14.23
N VAL A 106 1.85 6.80 15.40
CA VAL A 106 1.91 7.46 16.72
C VAL A 106 3.36 7.61 17.25
N SER A 107 4.34 7.06 16.53
CA SER A 107 5.76 7.09 16.92
C SER A 107 6.57 8.26 16.31
N ASP A 108 5.92 9.19 15.58
CA ASP A 108 6.55 10.42 15.09
C ASP A 108 6.41 11.57 16.12
#